data_AF-A0AAU0T499-F1
#
_entry.id   AF-A0AAU0T499-F1
#
_cell.length_a   1.000
_cell.length_b   1.000
_cell.length_c   1.000
_cell.angle_alpha   90.00
_cell.angle_beta   90.00
_cell.angle_gamma   90.00
#
_symmetry.space_group_name_H-M   'P 1'
#
loop_
_entity.id
_entity.type
_entity.pdbx_description
1 polymer ?
#
loop_
_entity_poly.entity_id
_entity_poly.type
_entity_poly.pdbx_seq_one_letter_code
_entity_poly.pdbx_strand_id
1 'polypeptide(L)' 'MLKQKVDMPSCYSISTKLLLHPAGSDLLYYPQPGADESPEGVVQENQTWCLANGVPGLKSAF' A
#
# COMPACT_ATOMS: atom_id res chain seq x y z
N MET A 1 0.74 -2.93 21.69
CA MET A 1 0.84 -3.43 20.31
C MET A 1 2.13 -2.88 19.71
N LEU A 2 3.25 -3.59 19.89
CA LEU A 2 4.55 -3.14 19.39
C LEU A 2 4.54 -3.20 17.87
N LYS A 3 4.54 -2.04 17.20
CA LYS A 3 4.96 -1.96 15.80
C LYS A 3 6.47 -2.21 15.78
N GLN A 4 6.86 -3.48 15.62
CA GLN A 4 8.26 -3.84 15.42
C GLN A 4 8.72 -3.18 14.11
N LYS A 5 9.64 -2.22 14.21
CA LYS A 5 10.46 -1.80 13.08
C LYS A 5 11.37 -2.97 12.74
N VAL A 6 10.93 -3.80 11.81
CA VAL A 6 11.77 -4.80 11.16
C VAL A 6 12.64 -4.02 10.17
N ASP A 7 13.95 -3.97 10.40
CA ASP A 7 14.90 -3.48 9.39
C ASP A 7 14.85 -4.42 8.18
N MET A 8 14.07 -4.02 7.18
CA MET A 8 13.79 -4.78 5.97
C MET A 8 14.91 -4.54 4.94
N PRO A 9 15.47 -5.58 4.31
CA PRO A 9 16.55 -5.43 3.33
C PRO A 9 16.15 -4.51 2.17
N SER A 10 17.12 -3.79 1.61
CA SER A 10 16.96 -2.75 0.57
C SER A 10 16.04 -3.11 -0.62
N CYS A 11 15.88 -4.40 -0.94
CA CYS A 11 14.95 -4.88 -1.97
C CYS A 11 13.45 -4.70 -1.64
N TYR A 12 13.08 -4.53 -0.37
CA TYR A 12 11.71 -4.23 0.07
C TYR A 12 11.33 -2.75 -0.05
N SER A 13 12.28 -1.88 -0.44
CA SER A 13 12.05 -0.44 -0.57
C SER A 13 11.16 -0.07 -1.77
N ILE A 14 11.02 -0.96 -2.75
CA ILE A 14 10.26 -0.68 -3.98
C ILE A 14 8.75 -0.56 -3.71
N SER A 15 8.17 -1.49 -2.94
CA SER A 15 6.72 -1.51 -2.64
C SER A 15 6.29 -0.31 -1.78
N THR A 16 7.15 0.12 -0.86
CA THR A 16 6.88 1.29 0.01
C THR A 16 6.85 2.61 -0.77
N LYS A 17 7.57 2.71 -1.90
CA LYS A 17 7.54 3.91 -2.76
C LYS A 17 6.32 3.95 -3.69
N LEU A 18 5.70 2.81 -3.97
CA LEU A 18 4.54 2.70 -4.85
C LEU A 18 3.21 2.82 -4.09
N LEU A 19 3.20 2.39 -2.82
CA LEU A 19 2.04 2.49 -1.95
C LEU A 19 2.12 3.79 -1.13
N LEU A 20 1.36 4.80 -1.56
CA LEU A 20 1.25 6.09 -0.87
C LEU A 20 0.49 5.96 0.47
N HIS A 21 -0.27 4.89 0.63
CA HIS A 21 -1.00 4.55 1.85
C HIS A 21 -0.05 4.35 3.05
N PRO A 22 -0.38 4.84 4.26
CA PRO A 22 0.48 4.74 5.44
C PRO A 22 0.73 3.30 5.92
N ALA A 23 -0.11 2.34 5.50
CA ALA A 23 0.13 0.92 5.74
C ALA A 23 1.19 0.33 4.80
N GLY A 24 1.52 0.99 3.68
CA GLY A 24 2.55 0.56 2.74
C GLY A 24 2.38 -0.92 2.35
N SER A 25 3.44 -1.70 2.50
CA SER A 25 3.44 -3.14 2.20
C SER A 25 2.47 -3.96 3.04
N ASP A 26 1.96 -3.46 4.17
CA ASP A 26 1.00 -4.20 4.99
C ASP A 26 -0.30 -4.47 4.22
N LEU A 27 -0.67 -3.63 3.25
CA LEU A 27 -1.80 -3.90 2.35
C LEU A 27 -1.63 -5.17 1.51
N LEU A 28 -0.38 -5.53 1.18
CA LEU A 28 -0.05 -6.70 0.36
C LEU A 28 0.16 -7.97 1.19
N TYR A 29 0.78 -7.83 2.37
CA TYR A 29 1.18 -8.99 3.19
C TYR A 29 0.24 -9.27 4.37
N TYR A 30 -0.51 -8.26 4.82
CA TYR A 30 -1.39 -8.32 5.98
C TYR A 30 -2.74 -7.60 5.71
N PRO A 31 -3.49 -8.03 4.68
CA PRO A 31 -4.78 -7.44 4.35
C PRO A 31 -5.77 -7.61 5.52
N GLN A 32 -6.73 -6.68 5.62
CA GLN A 32 -7.78 -6.84 6.61
C GLN A 32 -8.63 -8.07 6.31
N PRO A 33 -9.21 -8.73 7.32
CA PRO A 33 -10.10 -9.86 7.11
C PRO A 33 -11.25 -9.48 6.16
N GLY A 34 -11.30 -10.14 4.99
CA GLY A 34 -12.31 -9.88 3.95
C GLY A 34 -11.94 -8.79 2.93
N ALA A 35 -10.72 -8.25 2.98
CA ALA A 35 -10.20 -7.38 1.93
C ALA A 35 -9.88 -8.18 0.66
N ASP A 36 -9.89 -7.50 -0.48
CA ASP A 36 -9.52 -8.07 -1.77
C ASP A 36 -7.99 -8.13 -1.88
N GLU A 37 -7.45 -9.36 -1.82
CA GLU A 37 -6.02 -9.63 -1.89
C GLU A 37 -5.47 -9.65 -3.33
N SER A 38 -6.32 -9.39 -4.33
CA SER A 38 -5.88 -9.26 -5.72
C SER A 38 -5.03 -7.99 -5.93
N PRO A 39 -4.16 -7.97 -6.95
CA PRO A 39 -3.44 -6.76 -7.34
C PRO A 39 -4.37 -5.56 -7.58
N GLU A 40 -5.54 -5.81 -8.17
CA GLU A 40 -6.56 -4.80 -8.45
C GLU A 40 -7.16 -4.22 -7.17
N GLY A 41 -7.48 -5.09 -6.18
CA GLY A 41 -7.99 -4.68 -4.88
C GLY A 41 -7.03 -3.75 -4.13
N VAL A 42 -5.74 -4.10 -4.11
CA VAL A 42 -4.69 -3.28 -3.47
C VAL A 42 -4.53 -1.93 -4.17
N VAL A 43 -4.58 -1.90 -5.52
CA VAL A 43 -4.52 -0.64 -6.29
C VAL A 43 -5.75 0.23 -5.98
N GLN A 44 -6.93 -0.36 -5.92
CA GLN A 44 -8.17 0.36 -5.64
C GLN A 44 -8.20 0.94 -4.22
N GLU A 45 -7.75 0.18 -3.21
CA GLU A 45 -7.66 0.66 -1.83
C GLU A 45 -6.68 1.83 -1.70
N ASN A 46 -5.50 1.70 -2.32
CA ASN A 46 -4.52 2.78 -2.36
C ASN A 46 -5.05 4.03 -3.08
N GLN A 47 -5.71 3.88 -4.23
CA GLN A 47 -6.32 4.99 -4.95
C GLN A 47 -7.44 5.66 -4.15
N THR A 48 -8.29 4.88 -3.49
CA THR A 48 -9.38 5.38 -2.65
C THR A 48 -8.84 6.24 -1.51
N TRP A 49 -7.79 5.77 -0.85
CA TRP A 49 -7.12 6.56 0.19
C TRP A 49 -6.46 7.82 -0.38
N CYS A 50 -5.83 7.73 -1.55
CA CYS A 50 -5.21 8.88 -2.19
C CYS A 50 -6.23 10.00 -2.47
N LEU A 51 -7.38 9.63 -3.05
CA LEU A 51 -8.49 10.54 -3.31
C LEU A 51 -9.05 11.16 -2.04
N ALA A 52 -9.20 10.36 -0.98
CA ALA A 52 -9.71 10.84 0.31
C ALA A 52 -8.76 11.82 1.03
N ASN A 53 -7.45 11.68 0.82
CA ASN A 53 -6.42 12.49 1.50
C ASN A 53 -5.84 13.60 0.61
N GLY A 54 -6.33 13.74 -0.62
CA GLY A 54 -5.85 14.76 -1.57
C GLY A 54 -4.39 14.58 -1.99
N VAL A 55 -3.83 13.37 -1.84
CA VAL A 55 -2.50 13.06 -2.35
C VAL A 55 -2.58 12.63 -3.81
N PRO A 56 -1.58 12.96 -4.63
CA PRO A 56 -1.55 12.54 -6.03
C PRO A 56 -1.58 11.01 -6.12
N GLY A 57 -2.59 10.48 -6.78
CA GLY A 57 -2.76 9.05 -6.98
C GLY A 57 -1.75 8.46 -7.97
N LEU A 58 -1.88 7.15 -8.20
CA LEU A 58 -1.09 6.43 -9.21
C LEU A 58 -1.30 7.04 -10.60
N LYS A 59 -0.20 7.18 -11.34
CA LYS A 59 -0.24 7.65 -12.72
C LYS A 59 -1.00 6.64 -13.57
N SER A 60 -2.06 7.08 -14.24
CA SER A 60 -2.74 6.28 -15.26
C SER A 60 -1.74 5.86 -16.34
N ALA A 61 -1.71 4.57 -16.68
CA ALA A 61 -0.98 4.11 -17.86
C ALA A 61 -1.55 4.86 -19.07
N PHE A 62 -0.66 5.54 -19.80
CA PHE A 62 -1.02 6.28 -21.01
C PHE A 62 -1.56 5.36 -22.09
#